data_AF-A0A8T2USB3-F1
#
_entry.id   AF-A0A8T2USB3-F1
#
_cell.length_a   1.000
_cell.length_b   1.000
_cell.length_c   1.000
_cell.angle_alpha   90.00
_cell.angle_beta   90.00
_cell.angle_gamma   90.00
#
_symmetry.space_group_name_H-M   'P 1'
#
loop_
_entity.id
_entity.type
_entity.pdbx_description
1 polymer ?
#
loop_
_entity_poly.entity_id
_entity_poly.type
_entity_poly.pdbx_seq_one_letter_code
_entity_poly.pdbx_strand_id
1 'polypeptide(L)'
;MMAEPDHIFVKPLPNLATDELPAAFQFSYIQPLKHEKIVRKYFPEEMGPISRIDSIGNSPAIIKKSQLELIAPTWMNISLYMKNDIEADEAFGWVLEMYAYAIASSIHGVKHVLRKDFMVQPPWDLEVAEKYIIHYTYGCDYTMQGVLTYGKIGEWRFDKRSYLLSAPPRNLSLPPPGVPESVVTLVRMVNEATANIPNWTEGG
;
A
#
# COMPACT_ATOMS: atom_id res chain seq x y z
N MET A 1 -8.69 7.10 -9.59
CA MET A 1 -7.68 6.72 -8.59
C MET A 1 -7.59 5.22 -8.56
N MET A 2 -6.40 4.66 -8.40
CA MET A 2 -6.18 3.26 -8.04
C MET A 2 -5.89 3.19 -6.54
N ALA A 3 -6.63 2.32 -5.85
CA ALA A 3 -6.52 2.08 -4.41
C ALA A 3 -6.71 0.59 -4.15
N GLU A 4 -6.05 0.08 -3.12
CA GLU A 4 -6.17 -1.29 -2.67
C GLU A 4 -7.35 -1.43 -1.68
N PRO A 5 -7.90 -2.65 -1.51
CA PRO A 5 -9.03 -2.89 -0.61
C PRO A 5 -8.75 -2.55 0.85
N ASP A 6 -7.48 -2.45 1.24
CA ASP A 6 -7.03 -2.10 2.58
C ASP A 6 -6.66 -0.62 2.76
N HIS A 7 -7.27 0.24 1.94
CA HIS A 7 -7.25 1.69 2.11
C HIS A 7 -8.55 2.20 2.71
N ILE A 8 -8.44 2.93 3.82
CA ILE A 8 -9.56 3.67 4.43
C ILE A 8 -9.33 5.16 4.22
N PHE A 9 -10.28 5.85 3.60
CA PHE A 9 -10.24 7.30 3.42
C PHE A 9 -10.76 8.01 4.66
N VAL A 10 -9.88 8.66 5.42
CA VAL A 10 -10.22 9.35 6.67
C VAL A 10 -10.85 10.74 6.45
N LYS A 11 -10.66 11.32 5.26
CA LYS A 11 -11.20 12.62 4.86
C LYS A 11 -11.24 12.73 3.32
N PRO A 12 -12.01 13.69 2.76
CA PRO A 12 -12.05 13.91 1.32
C PRO A 12 -10.65 14.10 0.74
N LEU A 13 -10.33 13.33 -0.30
CA LEU A 13 -9.05 13.41 -1.00
C LEU A 13 -9.16 14.38 -2.19
N PRO A 14 -8.45 15.52 -2.19
CA PRO A 14 -8.39 16.37 -3.37
C PRO A 14 -7.61 15.68 -4.50
N ASN A 15 -7.74 16.19 -5.72
CA ASN A 15 -6.89 15.72 -6.81
C ASN A 15 -5.44 16.17 -6.56
N LEU A 16 -4.60 15.23 -6.14
CA LEU A 16 -3.18 15.47 -5.85
C LEU A 16 -2.28 15.39 -7.10
N ALA A 17 -2.84 14.93 -8.23
CA ALA A 17 -2.16 14.85 -9.51
C ALA A 17 -2.33 16.13 -10.33
N THR A 18 -1.56 16.24 -11.40
CA THR A 18 -1.69 17.27 -12.44
C THR A 18 -2.17 16.63 -13.74
N ASP A 19 -2.31 17.43 -14.80
CA ASP A 19 -2.67 16.88 -16.11
C ASP A 19 -1.58 16.00 -16.71
N GLU A 20 -0.32 16.27 -16.40
CA GLU A 20 0.84 15.58 -16.95
C GLU A 20 1.39 14.53 -15.97
N LEU A 21 1.41 14.86 -14.68
CA LEU A 21 2.04 14.04 -13.64
C LEU A 21 0.99 13.39 -12.74
N PRO A 22 0.87 12.05 -12.74
CA PRO A 22 0.13 11.32 -11.71
C PRO A 22 0.73 11.56 -10.30
N ALA A 23 -0.04 11.29 -9.26
CA ALA A 23 0.43 11.32 -7.88
C ALA A 23 0.44 9.91 -7.30
N ALA A 24 1.50 9.53 -6.59
CA ALA A 24 1.61 8.23 -5.93
C ALA A 24 2.32 8.34 -4.57
N PHE A 25 2.06 7.39 -3.69
CA PHE A 25 2.76 7.32 -2.42
C PHE A 25 4.20 6.84 -2.61
N GLN A 26 5.13 7.45 -1.86
CA GLN A 26 6.53 7.05 -1.87
C GLN A 26 6.78 5.92 -0.86
N PHE A 27 7.11 4.74 -1.37
CA PHE A 27 7.45 3.59 -0.55
C PHE A 27 8.95 3.52 -0.29
N SER A 28 9.36 3.62 0.97
CA SER A 28 10.78 3.62 1.36
C SER A 28 11.48 2.30 1.06
N TYR A 29 10.74 1.20 0.95
CA TYR A 29 11.24 -0.15 0.65
C TYR A 29 11.28 -0.48 -0.85
N ILE A 30 10.73 0.37 -1.73
CA ILE A 30 10.92 0.25 -3.18
C ILE A 30 12.21 1.00 -3.53
N GLN A 31 13.31 0.26 -3.69
CA GLN A 31 14.66 0.80 -3.81
C GLN A 31 15.37 0.28 -5.08
N PRO A 32 14.96 0.69 -6.30
CA PRO A 32 15.50 0.18 -7.55
C PRO A 32 17.03 0.22 -7.65
N LEU A 33 17.66 1.28 -7.14
CA LEU A 33 19.12 1.44 -7.12
C LEU A 33 19.85 0.37 -6.29
N LYS A 34 19.24 -0.13 -5.21
CA LYS A 34 19.86 -1.21 -4.41
C LYS A 34 19.77 -2.57 -5.07
N HIS A 35 18.86 -2.72 -6.04
CA HIS A 35 18.60 -3.97 -6.75
C HIS A 35 18.98 -3.87 -8.23
N GLU A 36 19.97 -3.03 -8.56
CA GLU A 36 20.32 -2.69 -9.95
C GLU A 36 20.47 -3.92 -10.84
N LYS A 37 21.25 -4.92 -10.43
CA LYS A 37 21.47 -6.14 -11.20
C LYS A 37 20.17 -6.85 -11.59
N ILE A 38 19.20 -6.93 -10.68
CA ILE A 38 17.91 -7.58 -10.92
C ILE A 38 17.02 -6.67 -11.78
N VAL A 39 16.95 -5.37 -11.43
CA VAL A 39 16.15 -4.38 -12.16
C VAL A 39 16.56 -4.28 -13.62
N ARG A 40 17.86 -4.40 -13.95
CA ARG A 40 18.35 -4.34 -15.34
C ARG A 40 17.81 -5.43 -16.25
N LYS A 41 17.34 -6.56 -15.72
CA LYS A 41 16.64 -7.58 -16.52
C LYS A 41 15.32 -7.07 -17.12
N TYR A 42 14.70 -6.08 -16.47
CA TYR A 42 13.39 -5.53 -16.83
C TYR A 42 13.46 -4.04 -17.26
N PHE A 43 14.55 -3.36 -16.93
CA PHE A 43 14.86 -1.99 -17.33
C PHE A 43 16.29 -1.91 -17.91
N PRO A 44 16.48 -2.36 -19.17
CA PRO A 44 17.79 -2.37 -19.83
C PRO A 44 18.47 -0.99 -19.87
N GLU A 45 19.78 -0.95 -20.11
CA GLU A 45 20.55 0.30 -20.08
C GLU A 45 20.05 1.34 -21.10
N GLU A 46 19.57 0.89 -22.25
CA GLU A 46 18.99 1.72 -23.30
C GLU A 46 17.70 2.46 -22.86
N MET A 47 17.01 1.98 -21.83
CA MET A 47 15.84 2.65 -21.25
C MET A 47 16.24 3.83 -20.34
N GLY A 48 17.51 3.90 -19.95
CA GLY A 48 18.11 4.98 -19.18
C GLY A 48 18.61 4.58 -17.80
N PRO A 49 18.94 5.55 -16.94
CA PRO A 49 19.47 5.27 -15.61
C PRO A 49 18.35 4.80 -14.66
N ILE A 50 18.69 3.89 -13.73
CA ILE A 50 17.76 3.34 -12.73
C ILE A 50 17.17 4.42 -11.82
N SER A 51 17.87 5.55 -11.64
CA SER A 51 17.38 6.71 -10.89
C SER A 51 16.13 7.36 -11.49
N ARG A 52 15.70 6.97 -12.71
CA ARG A 52 14.42 7.37 -13.30
C ARG A 52 13.22 6.59 -12.76
N ILE A 53 13.45 5.42 -12.16
CA ILE A 53 12.38 4.60 -11.59
C ILE A 53 11.99 5.19 -10.23
N ASP A 54 10.79 5.72 -10.14
CA ASP A 54 10.25 6.28 -8.91
C ASP A 54 10.08 5.19 -7.84
N SER A 55 10.35 5.52 -6.57
CA SER A 55 10.13 4.62 -5.42
C SER A 55 8.65 4.54 -5.05
N ILE A 56 7.84 3.99 -5.94
CA ILE A 56 6.38 3.93 -5.85
C ILE A 56 5.88 2.50 -6.04
N GLY A 57 4.59 2.28 -5.74
CA GLY A 57 3.85 1.11 -6.17
C GLY A 57 2.62 1.52 -6.98
N ASN A 58 1.82 0.53 -7.37
CA ASN A 58 0.56 0.73 -8.09
C ASN A 58 -0.53 1.43 -7.26
N SER A 59 -0.39 1.46 -5.94
CA SER A 59 -1.44 1.93 -5.04
C SER A 59 -0.86 2.54 -3.76
N PRO A 60 -1.41 3.64 -3.21
CA PRO A 60 -2.42 4.50 -3.82
C PRO A 60 -1.82 5.36 -4.92
N ALA A 61 -2.54 5.50 -6.04
CA ALA A 61 -2.13 6.36 -7.15
C ALA A 61 -3.32 7.10 -7.78
N ILE A 62 -3.19 8.41 -7.99
CA ILE A 62 -4.10 9.17 -8.88
C ILE A 62 -3.39 9.28 -10.22
N ILE A 63 -3.89 8.54 -11.21
CA ILE A 63 -3.36 8.45 -12.56
C ILE A 63 -4.48 8.62 -13.58
N LYS A 64 -4.18 9.27 -14.72
CA LYS A 64 -5.13 9.35 -15.84
C LYS A 64 -5.36 7.98 -16.44
N LYS A 65 -6.60 7.73 -16.88
CA LYS A 65 -6.96 6.47 -17.53
C LYS A 65 -6.05 6.15 -18.73
N SER A 66 -5.75 7.13 -19.58
CA SER A 66 -4.89 6.95 -20.75
C SER A 66 -3.44 6.57 -20.38
N GLN A 67 -2.88 7.15 -19.32
CA GLN A 67 -1.56 6.78 -18.82
C GLN A 67 -1.57 5.37 -18.23
N LEU A 68 -2.65 5.00 -17.52
CA LEU A 68 -2.80 3.64 -17.00
C LEU A 68 -2.92 2.60 -18.13
N GLU A 69 -3.73 2.89 -19.15
CA GLU A 69 -3.86 2.04 -20.35
C GLU A 69 -2.52 1.87 -21.08
N LEU A 70 -1.70 2.92 -21.13
CA LEU A 70 -0.36 2.87 -21.71
C LEU A 70 0.57 1.92 -20.95
N ILE A 71 0.59 2.00 -19.61
CA ILE A 71 1.53 1.21 -18.79
C ILE A 71 1.04 -0.21 -18.51
N ALA A 72 -0.28 -0.46 -18.50
CA ALA A 72 -0.86 -1.72 -18.02
C ALA A 72 -0.35 -2.97 -18.77
N PRO A 73 -0.21 -2.99 -20.11
CA PRO A 73 0.33 -4.17 -20.81
C PRO A 73 1.78 -4.49 -20.40
N THR A 74 2.63 -3.46 -20.29
CA THR A 74 4.02 -3.63 -19.87
C THR A 74 4.12 -4.02 -18.41
N TRP A 75 3.30 -3.41 -17.55
CA TRP A 75 3.21 -3.76 -16.14
C TRP A 75 2.88 -5.24 -15.96
N MET A 76 1.80 -5.72 -16.61
CA MET A 76 1.42 -7.14 -16.56
C MET A 76 2.55 -8.06 -17.03
N ASN A 77 3.18 -7.74 -18.16
CA ASN A 77 4.26 -8.57 -18.70
C ASN A 77 5.48 -8.62 -17.77
N ILE A 78 5.87 -7.49 -17.19
CA ILE A 78 7.00 -7.44 -16.24
C ILE A 78 6.63 -8.18 -14.95
N SER A 79 5.41 -8.03 -14.42
CA SER A 79 4.95 -8.78 -13.25
C SER A 79 5.06 -10.29 -13.47
N LEU A 80 4.56 -10.78 -14.60
CA LEU A 80 4.66 -12.20 -14.95
C LEU A 80 6.11 -12.64 -15.16
N TYR A 81 6.93 -11.83 -15.82
CA TYR A 81 8.34 -12.17 -16.04
C TYR A 81 9.10 -12.22 -14.71
N MET A 82 8.96 -11.22 -13.85
CA MET A 82 9.55 -11.21 -12.51
C MET A 82 9.09 -12.42 -11.70
N LYS A 83 7.79 -12.77 -11.77
CA LYS A 83 7.26 -13.92 -11.00
C LYS A 83 7.84 -15.26 -11.43
N ASN A 84 8.27 -15.38 -12.69
CA ASN A 84 8.92 -16.59 -13.22
C ASN A 84 10.46 -16.54 -13.12
N ASP A 85 11.05 -15.44 -12.66
CA ASP A 85 12.48 -15.31 -12.38
C ASP A 85 12.74 -15.53 -10.89
N ILE A 86 13.39 -16.65 -10.56
CA ILE A 86 13.64 -17.05 -9.17
C ILE A 86 14.39 -15.96 -8.39
N GLU A 87 15.38 -15.29 -9.00
CA GLU A 87 16.18 -14.25 -8.32
C GLU A 87 15.31 -13.02 -8.02
N ALA A 88 14.37 -12.67 -8.91
CA ALA A 88 13.47 -11.53 -8.71
C ALA A 88 12.32 -11.83 -7.75
N ASP A 89 11.71 -13.01 -7.85
CA ASP A 89 10.63 -13.44 -6.93
C ASP A 89 11.14 -13.58 -5.50
N GLU A 90 12.35 -14.12 -5.30
CA GLU A 90 12.99 -14.17 -3.97
C GLU A 90 13.34 -12.77 -3.45
N ALA A 91 13.86 -11.88 -4.30
CA ALA A 91 14.32 -10.56 -3.87
C ALA A 91 13.17 -9.59 -3.58
N PHE A 92 12.11 -9.59 -4.40
CA PHE A 92 11.00 -8.64 -4.28
C PHE A 92 9.78 -9.23 -3.60
N GLY A 93 9.56 -10.54 -3.69
CA GLY A 93 8.46 -11.24 -3.01
C GLY A 93 7.12 -10.55 -3.19
N TRP A 94 6.47 -10.22 -2.06
CA TRP A 94 5.13 -9.63 -2.06
C TRP A 94 5.05 -8.20 -2.65
N VAL A 95 6.17 -7.49 -2.83
CA VAL A 95 6.20 -6.15 -3.46
C VAL A 95 6.60 -6.18 -4.94
N LEU A 96 6.73 -7.37 -5.54
CA LEU A 96 7.16 -7.54 -6.92
C LEU A 96 6.29 -6.75 -7.91
N GLU A 97 4.97 -6.78 -7.75
CA GLU A 97 4.07 -6.03 -8.64
C GLU A 97 4.23 -4.51 -8.52
N MET A 98 4.67 -4.01 -7.36
CA MET A 98 5.00 -2.59 -7.16
C MET A 98 6.26 -2.21 -7.94
N TYR A 99 7.29 -3.06 -7.92
CA TYR A 99 8.48 -2.88 -8.75
C TYR A 99 8.14 -2.92 -10.25
N ALA A 100 7.32 -3.88 -10.67
CA ALA A 100 6.87 -3.99 -12.05
C ALA A 100 6.10 -2.73 -12.49
N TYR A 101 5.23 -2.18 -11.63
CA TYR A 101 4.51 -0.93 -11.90
C TYR A 101 5.47 0.26 -12.06
N ALA A 102 6.43 0.41 -11.14
CA ALA A 102 7.39 1.51 -11.18
C ALA A 102 8.28 1.44 -12.43
N ILE A 103 8.74 0.25 -12.82
CA ILE A 103 9.53 0.02 -14.03
C ILE A 103 8.70 0.32 -15.28
N ALA A 104 7.48 -0.23 -15.38
CA ALA A 104 6.60 0.01 -16.53
C ALA A 104 6.30 1.51 -16.70
N SER A 105 6.06 2.22 -15.60
CA SER A 105 5.86 3.67 -15.60
C SER A 105 7.10 4.39 -16.16
N SER A 106 8.30 4.02 -15.69
CA SER A 106 9.57 4.59 -16.18
C SER A 106 9.82 4.32 -17.67
N ILE A 107 9.56 3.11 -18.15
CA ILE A 107 9.70 2.72 -19.58
C ILE A 107 8.85 3.62 -20.47
N HIS A 108 7.62 3.90 -20.05
CA HIS A 108 6.68 4.74 -20.80
C HIS A 108 6.80 6.23 -20.51
N GLY A 109 7.80 6.65 -19.73
CA GLY A 109 8.04 8.05 -19.37
C GLY A 109 6.96 8.66 -18.47
N VAL A 110 6.15 7.83 -17.80
CA VAL A 110 5.16 8.27 -16.81
C VAL A 110 5.88 8.49 -15.48
N LYS A 111 6.01 9.76 -15.08
CA LYS A 111 6.67 10.17 -13.84
C LYS A 111 5.66 10.66 -12.82
N HIS A 112 5.85 10.33 -11.55
CA HIS A 112 4.88 10.66 -10.50
C HIS A 112 5.35 11.82 -9.62
N VAL A 113 4.38 12.59 -9.14
CA VAL A 113 4.52 13.43 -7.96
C VAL A 113 4.51 12.52 -6.73
N LEU A 114 5.63 12.46 -6.02
CA LEU A 114 5.78 11.63 -4.82
C LEU A 114 5.10 12.30 -3.62
N ARG A 115 4.11 11.64 -3.04
CA ARG A 115 3.28 12.16 -1.93
C ARG A 115 3.51 11.34 -0.66
N LYS A 116 4.33 11.87 0.25
CA LYS A 116 4.48 11.28 1.61
C LYS A 116 3.27 11.56 2.51
N ASP A 117 2.48 12.56 2.14
CA ASP A 117 1.26 12.98 2.82
C ASP A 117 0.01 12.23 2.32
N PHE A 118 0.18 11.25 1.43
CA PHE A 118 -0.95 10.53 0.86
C PHE A 118 -1.64 9.63 1.87
N MET A 119 -0.85 8.84 2.61
CA MET A 119 -1.35 7.81 3.52
C MET A 119 -0.45 7.59 4.74
N VAL A 120 -1.00 6.91 5.75
CA VAL A 120 -0.28 6.32 6.89
C VAL A 120 -0.33 4.80 6.84
N GLN A 121 0.64 4.15 7.48
CA GLN A 121 0.76 2.70 7.63
C GLN A 121 0.87 2.32 9.12
N PRO A 122 -0.25 2.24 9.86
CA PRO A 122 -0.23 1.70 11.22
C PRO A 122 0.30 0.25 11.22
N PRO A 123 1.01 -0.19 12.28
CA PRO A 123 1.26 0.54 13.53
C PRO A 123 2.48 1.49 13.48
N TRP A 124 3.13 1.67 12.32
CA TRP A 124 4.39 2.42 12.21
C TRP A 124 4.20 3.93 12.21
N ASP A 125 3.19 4.42 11.49
CA ASP A 125 2.80 5.82 11.52
C ASP A 125 1.83 6.04 12.68
N LEU A 126 2.22 6.84 13.68
CA LEU A 126 1.51 6.94 14.96
C LEU A 126 0.22 7.79 14.90
N GLU A 127 0.16 8.72 13.95
CA GLU A 127 -0.92 9.72 13.82
C GLU A 127 -1.34 9.87 12.35
N VAL A 128 -2.64 10.00 12.12
CA VAL A 128 -3.24 10.29 10.81
C VAL A 128 -2.88 11.71 10.36
N ALA A 129 -3.03 12.68 11.27
CA ALA A 129 -2.74 14.10 11.05
C ALA A 129 -3.35 14.62 9.71
N GLU A 130 -2.52 15.23 8.86
CA GLU A 130 -2.98 15.82 7.61
C GLU A 130 -3.17 14.82 6.45
N LYS A 131 -2.92 13.53 6.66
CA LYS A 131 -2.95 12.50 5.60
C LYS A 131 -4.36 11.99 5.33
N TYR A 132 -4.57 11.41 4.15
CA TYR A 132 -5.91 11.12 3.63
C TYR A 132 -6.34 9.66 3.78
N ILE A 133 -5.38 8.75 3.81
CA ILE A 133 -5.64 7.30 3.76
C ILE A 133 -4.94 6.62 4.93
N ILE A 134 -5.62 5.68 5.57
CA ILE A 134 -5.00 4.64 6.40
C ILE A 134 -4.84 3.39 5.53
N HIS A 135 -3.62 2.91 5.36
CA HIS A 135 -3.31 1.65 4.70
C HIS A 135 -3.01 0.58 5.76
N TYR A 136 -3.98 -0.32 6.00
CA TYR A 136 -3.92 -1.30 7.10
C TYR A 136 -3.28 -2.64 6.69
N THR A 137 -2.10 -2.57 6.10
CA THR A 137 -1.39 -3.76 5.61
C THR A 137 -0.71 -4.58 6.71
N TYR A 138 -0.26 -3.93 7.79
CA TYR A 138 0.45 -4.57 8.90
C TYR A 138 -0.49 -4.97 10.03
N GLY A 139 -0.17 -6.09 10.69
CA GLY A 139 -0.84 -6.48 11.93
C GLY A 139 -0.55 -5.47 13.06
N CYS A 140 -1.60 -5.07 13.76
CA CYS A 140 -1.56 -4.20 14.92
C CYS A 140 -1.75 -5.07 16.18
N ASP A 141 -0.64 -5.56 16.73
CA ASP A 141 -0.61 -6.44 17.91
C ASP A 141 -0.07 -5.70 19.13
N TYR A 142 -0.83 -5.65 20.22
CA TYR A 142 -0.48 -4.90 21.41
C TYR A 142 -0.76 -5.69 22.70
N THR A 143 0.00 -5.41 23.76
CA THR A 143 -0.40 -5.78 25.11
C THR A 143 -1.55 -4.90 25.59
N MET A 144 -2.25 -5.31 26.65
CA MET A 144 -3.31 -4.50 27.28
C MET A 144 -2.80 -3.20 27.93
N GLN A 145 -1.48 -3.00 28.00
CA GLN A 145 -0.83 -1.76 28.43
C GLN A 145 -0.39 -0.89 27.24
N GLY A 146 -0.79 -1.23 26.01
CA GLY A 146 -0.52 -0.44 24.81
C GLY A 146 0.88 -0.61 24.22
N VAL A 147 1.59 -1.70 24.57
CA VAL A 147 2.94 -1.98 24.05
C VAL A 147 2.85 -2.84 22.79
N LEU A 148 3.44 -2.39 21.68
CA LEU A 148 3.47 -3.12 20.41
C LEU A 148 4.24 -4.45 20.55
N THR A 149 3.63 -5.57 20.17
CA THR A 149 4.22 -6.92 20.21
C THR A 149 4.60 -7.43 18.83
N TYR A 150 5.48 -6.71 18.13
CA TYR A 150 5.85 -7.03 16.74
C TYR A 150 6.27 -8.49 16.55
N GLY A 151 5.70 -9.14 15.52
CA GLY A 151 5.97 -10.54 15.17
C GLY A 151 5.32 -11.58 16.09
N LYS A 152 4.45 -11.16 17.03
CA LYS A 152 3.70 -12.05 17.92
C LYS A 152 2.24 -11.59 18.00
N ILE A 153 1.33 -12.55 18.18
CA ILE A 153 -0.08 -12.24 18.46
C ILE A 153 -0.14 -11.52 19.81
N GLY A 154 -0.65 -10.29 19.78
CA GLY A 154 -0.85 -9.46 20.97
C GLY A 154 -2.05 -9.91 21.80
N GLU A 155 -2.16 -9.38 23.02
CA GLU A 155 -3.35 -9.55 23.86
C GLU A 155 -4.56 -8.82 23.25
N TRP A 156 -4.31 -7.67 22.64
CA TRP A 156 -5.22 -7.01 21.71
C TRP A 156 -4.64 -7.05 20.29
N ARG A 157 -5.48 -7.29 19.29
CA ARG A 157 -5.04 -7.42 17.90
C ARG A 157 -6.06 -6.86 16.91
N PHE A 158 -5.56 -6.17 15.90
CA PHE A 158 -6.23 -6.00 14.62
C PHE A 158 -5.29 -6.40 13.48
N ASP A 159 -5.62 -7.46 12.73
CA ASP A 159 -4.93 -7.83 11.50
C ASP A 159 -5.96 -8.35 10.50
N LYS A 160 -5.99 -7.76 9.30
CA LYS A 160 -6.91 -8.19 8.23
C LYS A 160 -6.76 -9.67 7.88
N ARG A 161 -5.57 -10.25 8.10
CA ARG A 161 -5.29 -11.68 7.85
C ARG A 161 -6.04 -12.61 8.80
N SER A 162 -6.56 -12.09 9.92
CA SER A 162 -7.49 -12.84 10.77
C SER A 162 -8.87 -13.02 10.15
N TYR A 163 -9.17 -12.32 9.04
CA TYR A 163 -10.47 -12.26 8.38
C TYR A 163 -10.37 -12.62 6.89
N LEU A 164 -9.50 -13.57 6.52
CA LEU A 164 -9.31 -13.96 5.11
C LEU A 164 -10.50 -14.70 4.51
N LEU A 165 -11.22 -15.46 5.33
CA LEU A 165 -12.32 -16.34 4.90
C LEU A 165 -13.69 -15.79 5.29
N SER A 166 -13.74 -14.68 6.01
CA SER A 166 -14.96 -14.17 6.60
C SER A 166 -14.84 -12.68 6.89
N ALA A 167 -15.96 -11.94 6.92
CA ALA A 167 -15.93 -10.51 7.18
C ALA A 167 -15.62 -10.24 8.67
N PRO A 168 -14.89 -9.16 9.01
CA PRO A 168 -14.68 -8.83 10.42
C PRO A 168 -16.02 -8.64 11.15
N PRO A 169 -16.12 -9.07 12.42
CA PRO A 169 -17.34 -8.90 13.20
C PRO A 169 -17.60 -7.41 13.44
N ARG A 170 -18.87 -7.06 13.69
CA ARG A 170 -19.21 -5.70 14.14
C ARG A 170 -18.67 -5.47 15.54
N ASN A 171 -18.48 -4.20 15.89
CA ASN A 171 -18.10 -3.77 17.23
C ASN A 171 -16.79 -4.41 17.73
N LEU A 172 -15.76 -4.41 16.87
CA LEU A 172 -14.40 -4.73 17.26
C LEU A 172 -14.00 -3.91 18.50
N SER A 173 -13.33 -4.56 19.45
CA SER A 173 -12.83 -3.88 20.64
C SER A 173 -11.84 -2.78 20.23
N LEU A 174 -12.01 -1.59 20.80
CA LEU A 174 -11.02 -0.53 20.64
C LEU A 174 -9.69 -0.96 21.29
N PRO A 175 -8.56 -0.50 20.74
CA PRO A 175 -7.26 -0.81 21.33
C PRO A 175 -7.12 -0.24 22.74
N PRO A 176 -6.26 -0.84 23.59
CA PRO A 176 -6.01 -0.38 24.95
C PRO A 176 -5.39 1.04 24.98
N PRO A 177 -5.46 1.73 26.14
CA PRO A 177 -4.77 3.00 26.33
C PRO A 177 -3.27 2.89 26.01
N GLY A 178 -2.71 3.93 25.37
CA GLY A 178 -1.30 3.97 24.97
C GLY A 178 -1.05 3.49 23.52
N VAL A 179 -2.03 2.87 22.86
CA VAL A 179 -1.94 2.54 21.44
C VAL A 179 -2.06 3.81 20.58
N PRO A 180 -1.30 3.93 19.47
CA PRO A 180 -1.27 5.14 18.64
C PRO A 180 -2.64 5.53 18.05
N GLU A 181 -2.81 6.83 17.83
CA GLU A 181 -4.05 7.42 17.30
C GLU A 181 -4.45 6.81 15.95
N SER A 182 -3.48 6.55 15.07
CA SER A 182 -3.74 5.94 13.76
C SER A 182 -4.41 4.55 13.84
N VAL A 183 -4.04 3.73 14.83
CA VAL A 183 -4.62 2.39 15.07
C VAL A 183 -6.01 2.53 15.69
N VAL A 184 -6.19 3.48 16.62
CA VAL A 184 -7.51 3.79 17.20
C VAL A 184 -8.48 4.21 16.10
N THR A 185 -8.06 5.13 15.22
CA THR A 185 -8.87 5.64 14.12
C THR A 185 -9.19 4.56 13.09
N LEU A 186 -8.22 3.70 12.73
CA LEU A 186 -8.45 2.52 11.90
C LEU A 186 -9.61 1.67 12.43
N VAL A 187 -9.56 1.26 13.70
CA VAL A 187 -10.58 0.37 14.28
C VAL A 187 -11.93 1.05 14.38
N ARG A 188 -11.95 2.34 14.73
CA ARG A 188 -13.20 3.14 14.74
C ARG A 188 -13.87 3.18 13.38
N MET A 189 -13.09 3.39 12.31
CA MET A 189 -13.63 3.45 10.95
C MET A 189 -14.08 2.09 10.44
N VAL A 190 -13.40 1.00 10.80
CA VAL A 190 -13.88 -0.36 10.51
C VAL A 190 -15.22 -0.59 11.24
N ASN A 191 -15.33 -0.23 12.51
CA ASN A 191 -16.59 -0.33 13.25
C ASN A 191 -17.71 0.52 12.64
N GLU A 192 -17.41 1.76 12.24
CA GLU A 192 -18.37 2.62 11.53
C GLU A 192 -18.82 1.99 10.22
N ALA A 193 -17.89 1.49 9.40
CA ALA A 193 -18.21 0.85 8.13
C ALA A 193 -19.07 -0.40 8.32
N THR A 194 -18.67 -1.33 9.18
CA THR A 194 -19.40 -2.58 9.45
C THR A 194 -20.79 -2.34 10.06
N ALA A 195 -20.99 -1.24 10.80
CA ALA A 195 -22.29 -0.85 11.32
C ALA A 195 -23.24 -0.33 10.22
N ASN A 196 -22.70 0.33 9.19
CA ASN A 196 -23.50 1.04 8.18
C ASN A 196 -23.65 0.29 6.84
N ILE A 197 -22.79 -0.71 6.55
CA ILE A 197 -22.91 -1.50 5.32
C ILE A 197 -24.11 -2.49 5.45
N PRO A 198 -25.12 -2.40 4.58
CA PRO A 198 -26.26 -3.31 4.62
C PRO A 198 -25.82 -4.74 4.27
N ASN A 199 -26.49 -5.74 4.86
CA ASN A 199 -26.19 -7.16 4.67
C ASN A 199 -24.73 -7.53 5.02
N TRP A 200 -24.12 -6.80 5.97
CA TRP A 200 -22.83 -7.21 6.51
C TRP A 200 -23.00 -8.50 7.32
N THR A 201 -22.64 -9.62 6.68
CA THR A 201 -22.67 -10.96 7.25
C THR A 201 -21.37 -11.17 8.01
N GLU A 202 -21.45 -11.12 9.34
CA GLU A 202 -20.29 -11.32 10.21
C GLU A 202 -19.71 -12.72 10.00
N GLY A 203 -18.39 -12.78 9.95
CA GLY A 203 -17.63 -14.00 10.02
C GLY A 203 -17.52 -14.52 11.44
N GLY A 204 -17.89 -15.79 11.65
CA GLY A 204 -17.62 -16.55 12.87
C GLY A 204 -16.23 -17.18 12.89
#